data_AF-A0A9R0VR13-F1
#
_entry.id   AF-A0A9R0VR13-F1
#
_cell.length_a   1.000
_cell.length_b   1.000
_cell.length_c   1.000
_cell.angle_alpha   90.00
_cell.angle_beta   90.00
_cell.angle_gamma   90.00
#
_symmetry.space_group_name_H-M   'P 1'
#
loop_
_entity.id
_entity.type
_entity.pdbx_description
1 polymer ?
#
loop_
_entity_poly.entity_id
_entity_poly.type
_entity_poly.pdbx_seq_one_letter_code
_entity_poly.pdbx_strand_id
1 'polypeptide(L)'
;MAIALRFAATPPRLAAPIPPTSAPRAHGGVARVGAQGGTRRGRRLAMAAADSARCQAKREGDGDGVLAGVAVHGGTRVEGEDQLSVVMKFGGSSVSSAARMKEVAGLIQAFPEERPVVVLSAMGKTTNLLLLAGEKAVGCGVTRVSEIEEWNMLRDLHIKTVDELGLPRSVLHAKLDELEQLLKGVAMMKELTLRSTDYLVSFGECMSTRVFAAYLNQIGVKARQCDAFDIGFITTDDFGNAEILEATYPAVAKRLHGDWIRDPVIPIVTGFLGKGWKSGAVTTLGRGGSDLTATTIGVEGC
;
A
#
# COMPACT_ATOMS: atom_id res chain seq x y z
N MET A 1 -16.50 -16.40 -0.40
CA MET A 1 -15.39 -17.23 0.13
C MET A 1 -14.32 -16.28 0.61
N ALA A 2 -13.84 -16.45 1.85
CA ALA A 2 -12.74 -15.67 2.41
C ALA A 2 -11.48 -16.53 2.41
N ILE A 3 -10.33 -15.92 2.11
CA ILE A 3 -9.02 -16.59 2.15
C ILE A 3 -8.19 -15.82 3.18
N ALA A 4 -7.64 -16.53 4.17
CA ALA A 4 -6.71 -15.97 5.14
C ALA A 4 -5.33 -16.57 4.89
N LEU A 5 -4.34 -15.72 4.67
CA LEU A 5 -2.93 -16.09 4.47
C LEU A 5 -2.13 -15.49 5.62
N ARG A 6 -1.56 -16.32 6.49
CA ARG A 6 -0.60 -15.81 7.49
C ARG A 6 0.67 -15.38 6.77
N PHE A 7 1.29 -14.29 7.24
CA PHE A 7 2.63 -13.97 6.78
C PHE A 7 3.59 -15.12 7.16
N ALA A 8 4.56 -15.41 6.29
CA ALA A 8 5.54 -16.44 6.58
C ALA A 8 6.32 -16.07 7.86
N ALA A 9 6.61 -17.05 8.72
CA ALA A 9 7.50 -16.81 9.86
C ALA A 9 8.94 -16.70 9.35
N THR A 10 9.69 -15.68 9.80
CA THR A 10 11.13 -15.59 9.52
C THR A 10 11.81 -16.82 10.12
N PRO A 11 12.53 -17.65 9.34
CA PRO A 11 13.35 -18.69 9.93
C PRO A 11 14.42 -18.03 10.82
N PRO A 12 14.75 -18.58 11.99
CA PRO A 12 15.79 -18.02 12.83
C PRO A 12 17.08 -17.92 12.01
N ARG A 13 17.72 -16.74 12.04
CA ARG A 13 19.04 -16.55 11.44
C ARG A 13 19.96 -17.64 11.99
N LEU A 14 20.30 -18.63 11.16
CA LEU A 14 21.40 -19.55 11.49
C LEU A 14 22.63 -18.68 11.72
N ALA A 15 23.12 -18.69 12.96
CA ALA A 15 24.40 -18.09 13.29
C ALA A 15 25.45 -18.61 12.31
N ALA A 16 26.17 -17.70 11.66
CA ALA A 16 27.26 -18.07 10.77
C ALA A 16 28.24 -18.99 11.54
N PRO A 17 28.70 -20.10 10.94
CA PRO A 17 29.62 -21.00 11.61
C PRO A 17 30.90 -20.24 11.99
N ILE A 18 31.25 -20.34 13.27
CA ILE A 18 32.48 -19.82 13.85
C ILE A 18 33.66 -20.42 13.07
N PRO A 19 34.56 -19.62 12.48
CA PRO A 19 35.73 -20.17 11.80
C PRO A 19 36.65 -20.87 12.83
N PRO A 20 37.23 -22.03 12.50
CA PRO A 20 38.11 -22.74 13.43
C PRO A 20 39.37 -21.93 13.72
N THR A 21 39.64 -21.76 15.01
CA THR A 21 40.85 -21.18 15.58
C THR A 21 42.09 -21.98 15.16
N SER A 22 42.96 -21.37 14.37
CA SER A 22 44.29 -21.92 14.04
C SER A 22 45.30 -21.62 15.16
N ALA A 23 45.84 -22.67 15.77
CA ALA A 23 46.97 -22.60 16.70
C ALA A 23 48.30 -22.32 15.95
N PRO A 24 49.32 -21.74 16.63
CA PRO A 24 50.44 -21.07 15.97
C PRO A 24 51.60 -22.03 15.66
N ARG A 25 52.31 -21.79 14.55
CA ARG A 25 53.70 -22.24 14.36
C ARG A 25 54.61 -21.06 14.09
N ALA A 26 55.77 -21.17 14.72
CA ALA A 26 56.74 -20.14 14.98
C ALA A 26 57.82 -19.99 13.89
N HIS A 27 58.54 -18.88 14.04
CA HIS A 27 59.91 -18.59 13.60
C HIS A 27 60.20 -18.18 12.15
N GLY A 28 60.70 -16.94 12.04
CA GLY A 28 62.06 -16.72 11.53
C GLY A 28 62.22 -15.72 10.37
N GLY A 29 63.15 -14.77 10.52
CA GLY A 29 63.82 -14.09 9.40
C GLY A 29 63.26 -12.71 9.02
N VAL A 30 63.73 -11.60 9.59
CA VAL A 30 64.95 -10.82 9.22
C VAL A 30 64.79 -9.91 7.98
N ALA A 31 64.68 -8.61 8.30
CA ALA A 31 65.40 -7.45 7.74
C ALA A 31 65.32 -7.03 6.24
N ARG A 32 64.87 -5.77 6.11
CA ARG A 32 65.55 -4.59 5.51
C ARG A 32 65.53 -4.33 3.98
N VAL A 33 64.99 -3.12 3.69
CA VAL A 33 65.58 -1.97 2.96
C VAL A 33 65.57 -1.96 1.43
N GLY A 34 65.13 -0.81 0.88
CA GLY A 34 65.53 -0.28 -0.43
C GLY A 34 64.34 0.18 -1.28
N ALA A 35 63.83 1.41 -1.18
CA ALA A 35 64.38 2.68 -1.67
C ALA A 35 63.95 3.04 -3.11
N GLN A 36 63.41 4.26 -3.24
CA GLN A 36 63.36 5.15 -4.42
C GLN A 36 62.51 4.66 -5.61
N GLY A 37 61.83 5.48 -6.40
CA GLY A 37 61.52 6.91 -6.49
C GLY A 37 60.21 6.97 -7.29
N GLY A 38 59.45 8.04 -7.42
CA GLY A 38 59.80 9.43 -7.56
C GLY A 38 58.67 10.07 -8.38
N THR A 39 58.20 11.22 -7.89
CA THR A 39 57.73 12.39 -8.66
C THR A 39 56.48 12.27 -9.52
N ARG A 40 55.38 12.95 -9.12
CA ARG A 40 54.94 14.33 -9.52
C ARG A 40 53.81 14.20 -10.58
N ARG A 41 52.75 15.00 -10.63
CA ARG A 41 52.38 16.27 -9.96
C ARG A 41 50.92 16.58 -10.30
N GLY A 42 50.25 17.27 -9.36
CA GLY A 42 49.30 18.37 -9.63
C GLY A 42 47.84 17.96 -9.86
N ARG A 43 46.83 18.65 -9.33
CA ARG A 43 46.71 19.91 -8.56
C ARG A 43 45.42 19.77 -7.71
N ARG A 44 45.50 19.82 -6.38
CA ARG A 44 45.06 20.93 -5.50
C ARG A 44 44.12 21.97 -6.15
N LEU A 45 42.95 22.15 -5.55
CA LEU A 45 42.57 23.44 -4.96
C LEU A 45 41.62 23.20 -3.76
N ALA A 46 42.03 23.70 -2.60
CA ALA A 46 41.23 23.89 -1.41
C ALA A 46 41.66 25.25 -0.83
N MET A 47 40.68 26.11 -0.52
CA MET A 47 40.69 27.32 0.32
C MET A 47 39.26 27.86 0.26
N ALA A 48 38.64 28.54 1.22
CA ALA A 48 38.84 28.89 2.63
C ALA A 48 37.53 29.63 3.02
N ALA A 49 36.87 29.33 4.14
CA ALA A 49 36.86 30.12 5.38
C ALA A 49 36.62 31.65 5.25
N ALA A 50 35.48 32.11 5.82
CA ALA A 50 35.22 33.36 6.60
C ALA A 50 33.70 33.39 6.90
N ASP A 51 33.16 33.29 8.12
CA ASP A 51 33.23 34.20 9.30
C ASP A 51 32.81 35.63 8.90
N SER A 52 31.92 36.39 9.55
CA SER A 52 31.28 36.39 10.87
C SER A 52 30.28 37.57 10.92
N ALA A 53 29.33 37.57 11.88
CA ALA A 53 28.72 38.71 12.61
C ALA A 53 27.27 38.33 12.99
N ARG A 54 26.95 37.87 14.21
CA ARG A 54 27.03 38.47 15.55
C ARG A 54 26.07 39.66 15.72
N CYS A 55 24.98 39.42 16.47
CA CYS A 55 24.44 40.39 17.42
C CYS A 55 23.89 39.65 18.66
N GLN A 56 24.71 39.67 19.71
CA GLN A 56 24.39 39.55 21.14
C GLN A 56 23.58 40.80 21.58
N ALA A 57 22.89 40.94 22.70
CA ALA A 57 22.58 40.19 23.93
C ALA A 57 21.43 40.99 24.61
N LYS A 58 20.67 40.49 25.60
CA LYS A 58 21.00 40.37 27.04
C LYS A 58 19.72 39.86 27.75
N ARG A 59 19.80 38.78 28.56
CA ARG A 59 19.96 38.74 30.04
C ARG A 59 18.69 39.20 30.79
N GLU A 60 18.23 38.59 31.88
CA GLU A 60 18.86 37.86 33.00
C GLU A 60 17.75 37.01 33.67
N GLY A 61 18.02 35.77 34.08
CA GLY A 61 18.26 35.38 35.49
C GLY A 61 17.14 34.39 35.91
N ASP A 62 17.25 33.48 36.86
CA ASP A 62 18.27 32.99 37.79
C ASP A 62 17.65 31.75 38.47
N GLY A 63 18.44 30.87 39.10
CA GLY A 63 17.93 29.96 40.14
C GLY A 63 17.91 28.45 39.85
N ASP A 64 19.06 27.84 40.10
CA ASP A 64 19.29 26.76 41.09
C ASP A 64 18.51 25.42 41.04
N GLY A 65 19.29 24.33 40.96
CA GLY A 65 19.23 23.27 41.97
C GLY A 65 18.37 22.02 41.73
N VAL A 66 19.07 20.88 41.73
CA VAL A 66 18.68 19.56 42.25
C VAL A 66 18.36 18.45 41.22
N LEU A 67 19.24 17.46 41.29
CA LEU A 67 19.21 16.12 40.70
C LEU A 67 18.00 15.33 41.19
N ALA A 68 17.19 14.82 40.26
CA ALA A 68 16.35 13.65 40.50
C ALA A 68 16.37 12.77 39.24
N GLY A 69 17.10 11.66 39.32
CA GLY A 69 17.08 10.63 38.30
C GLY A 69 15.69 10.04 38.20
N VAL A 70 15.02 10.26 37.07
CA VAL A 70 13.86 9.48 36.68
C VAL A 70 14.39 8.34 35.82
N ALA A 71 14.38 7.15 36.40
CA ALA A 71 14.63 5.90 35.71
C ALA A 71 13.67 5.81 34.53
N VAL A 72 14.21 5.96 33.32
CA VAL A 72 13.53 5.54 32.09
C VAL A 72 13.36 4.03 32.22
N HIS A 73 12.15 3.58 32.54
CA HIS A 73 11.75 2.20 32.35
C HIS A 73 11.81 1.94 30.83
N GLY A 74 12.99 1.50 30.39
CA GLY A 74 13.17 0.81 29.12
C GLY A 74 12.43 -0.52 29.22
N GLY A 75 11.12 -0.47 28.98
CA GLY A 75 10.36 -1.66 28.63
C GLY A 75 10.88 -2.14 27.29
N THR A 76 11.61 -3.25 27.29
CA THR A 76 11.96 -4.01 26.09
C THR A 76 10.64 -4.38 25.41
N ARG A 77 10.27 -3.63 24.39
CA ARG A 77 9.10 -3.92 23.55
C ARG A 77 9.40 -5.27 22.89
N VAL A 78 8.62 -6.29 23.19
CA VAL A 78 8.78 -7.63 22.63
C VAL A 78 8.60 -7.50 21.12
N GLU A 79 9.62 -7.85 20.34
CA GLU A 79 9.73 -7.62 18.88
C GLU A 79 8.69 -8.36 18.00
N GLY A 80 7.58 -8.84 18.57
CA GLY A 80 6.55 -9.62 17.85
C GLY A 80 5.11 -9.09 17.92
N GLU A 81 4.81 -8.10 18.78
CA GLU A 81 3.40 -7.69 19.03
C GLU A 81 2.88 -6.54 18.16
N ASP A 82 3.77 -5.87 17.40
CA ASP A 82 3.45 -4.65 16.64
C ASP A 82 3.49 -4.85 15.10
N GLN A 83 3.48 -6.09 14.60
CA GLN A 83 3.53 -6.37 13.16
C GLN A 83 2.18 -6.81 12.60
N LEU A 84 2.00 -6.60 11.28
CA LEU A 84 0.88 -7.16 10.53
C LEU A 84 1.00 -8.68 10.54
N SER A 85 -0.09 -9.40 10.86
CA SER A 85 -0.02 -10.83 11.18
C SER A 85 -0.65 -11.75 10.11
N VAL A 86 -1.59 -11.21 9.35
CA VAL A 86 -2.37 -11.99 8.37
C VAL A 86 -2.88 -11.11 7.23
N VAL A 87 -3.04 -11.69 6.05
CA VAL A 87 -3.79 -11.11 4.94
C VAL A 87 -5.16 -11.78 4.86
N MET A 88 -6.23 -10.99 4.94
CA MET A 88 -7.61 -11.46 4.79
C MET A 88 -8.19 -10.97 3.48
N LYS A 89 -8.49 -11.88 2.56
CA LYS A 89 -9.10 -11.56 1.28
C LYS A 89 -10.58 -11.88 1.27
N PHE A 90 -11.39 -10.94 0.79
CA PHE A 90 -12.82 -11.11 0.59
C PHE A 90 -13.21 -10.86 -0.88
N GLY A 91 -13.80 -11.88 -1.52
CA GLY A 91 -14.31 -11.79 -2.89
C GLY A 91 -15.61 -10.99 -2.99
N GLY A 92 -16.04 -10.68 -4.21
CA GLY A 92 -17.17 -9.77 -4.44
C GLY A 92 -18.50 -10.18 -3.81
N SER A 93 -18.80 -11.48 -3.70
CA SER A 93 -20.00 -11.97 -2.99
C SER A 93 -19.93 -11.85 -1.47
N SER A 94 -18.73 -11.67 -0.91
CA SER A 94 -18.55 -11.39 0.52
C SER A 94 -18.79 -9.91 0.84
N VAL A 95 -18.77 -9.02 -0.15
CA VAL A 95 -18.95 -7.57 0.02
C VAL A 95 -20.04 -7.01 -0.89
N SER A 96 -21.00 -7.84 -1.29
CA SER A 96 -22.02 -7.47 -2.28
C SER A 96 -23.15 -6.58 -1.76
N SER A 97 -23.22 -6.34 -0.46
CA SER A 97 -24.24 -5.51 0.18
C SER A 97 -23.77 -5.02 1.55
N ALA A 98 -24.51 -4.07 2.13
CA ALA A 98 -24.26 -3.59 3.49
C ALA A 98 -24.27 -4.73 4.51
N ALA A 99 -25.28 -5.60 4.48
CA ALA A 99 -25.37 -6.76 5.38
C ALA A 99 -24.12 -7.65 5.30
N ARG A 100 -23.64 -7.94 4.09
CA ARG A 100 -22.43 -8.75 3.88
C ARG A 100 -21.17 -8.05 4.37
N MET A 101 -21.06 -6.74 4.18
CA MET A 101 -19.97 -5.96 4.78
C MET A 101 -20.02 -5.98 6.32
N LYS A 102 -21.21 -5.93 6.93
CA LYS A 102 -21.35 -6.06 8.39
C LYS A 102 -20.84 -7.43 8.87
N GLU A 103 -21.14 -8.51 8.15
CA GLU A 103 -20.61 -9.85 8.43
C GLU A 103 -19.07 -9.89 8.33
N VAL A 104 -18.49 -9.30 7.28
CA VAL A 104 -17.03 -9.22 7.12
C VAL A 104 -16.38 -8.44 8.26
N ALA A 105 -16.97 -7.31 8.68
CA ALA A 105 -16.49 -6.55 9.83
C ALA A 105 -16.58 -7.35 11.14
N GLY A 106 -17.60 -8.20 11.29
CA GLY A 106 -17.72 -9.15 12.40
C GLY A 106 -16.60 -10.18 12.41
N LEU A 107 -16.23 -10.72 11.24
CA LEU A 107 -15.11 -11.66 11.11
C LEU A 107 -13.78 -11.03 11.50
N ILE A 108 -13.52 -9.78 11.10
CA ILE A 108 -12.29 -9.07 11.48
C ILE A 108 -12.23 -8.87 13.01
N GLN A 109 -13.34 -8.48 13.63
CA GLN A 109 -13.41 -8.25 15.08
C GLN A 109 -13.39 -9.52 15.92
N ALA A 110 -13.71 -10.69 15.34
CA ALA A 110 -13.67 -11.96 16.03
C ALA A 110 -12.24 -12.44 16.37
N PHE A 111 -11.22 -11.82 15.76
CA PHE A 111 -9.80 -12.12 15.98
C PHE A 111 -9.04 -10.85 16.43
N PRO A 112 -9.34 -10.30 17.63
CA PRO A 112 -8.77 -9.03 18.10
C PRO A 112 -7.26 -9.07 18.35
N GLU A 113 -6.66 -10.25 18.43
CA GLU A 113 -5.21 -10.49 18.49
C GLU A 113 -4.53 -10.38 17.13
N GLU A 114 -5.27 -10.58 16.03
CA GLU A 114 -4.72 -10.47 14.68
C GLU A 114 -4.63 -8.99 14.24
N ARG A 115 -3.67 -8.70 13.37
CA ARG A 115 -3.40 -7.39 12.76
C ARG A 115 -3.49 -7.54 11.24
N PRO A 116 -4.71 -7.58 10.67
CA PRO A 116 -4.86 -7.98 9.29
C PRO A 116 -4.52 -6.85 8.30
N VAL A 117 -4.00 -7.24 7.14
CA VAL A 117 -4.18 -6.50 5.89
C VAL A 117 -5.40 -7.08 5.19
N VAL A 118 -6.39 -6.25 4.87
CA VAL A 118 -7.63 -6.69 4.23
C VAL A 118 -7.58 -6.38 2.74
N VAL A 119 -7.80 -7.38 1.89
CA VAL A 119 -7.88 -7.22 0.43
C VAL A 119 -9.31 -7.44 -0.02
N LEU A 120 -9.90 -6.47 -0.71
CA LEU A 120 -11.28 -6.57 -1.19
C LEU A 120 -11.36 -6.57 -2.71
N SER A 121 -12.23 -7.42 -3.24
CA SER A 121 -12.73 -7.31 -4.61
C SER A 121 -13.83 -6.24 -4.72
N ALA A 122 -14.24 -5.93 -5.95
CA ALA A 122 -15.41 -5.10 -6.24
C ALA A 122 -16.70 -5.74 -5.69
N MET A 123 -17.72 -4.93 -5.42
CA MET A 123 -18.98 -5.40 -4.84
C MET A 123 -19.77 -6.28 -5.83
N GLY A 124 -20.06 -7.53 -5.45
CA GLY A 124 -20.92 -8.42 -6.24
C GLY A 124 -20.48 -8.57 -7.70
N LYS A 125 -21.29 -8.06 -8.63
CA LYS A 125 -21.06 -8.12 -10.08
C LYS A 125 -20.65 -6.77 -10.69
N THR A 126 -20.23 -5.80 -9.88
CA THR A 126 -19.97 -4.43 -10.33
C THR A 126 -18.85 -4.32 -11.37
N THR A 127 -17.82 -5.17 -11.32
CA THR A 127 -16.81 -5.25 -12.41
C THR A 127 -17.45 -5.53 -13.77
N ASN A 128 -18.44 -6.43 -13.83
CA ASN A 128 -19.15 -6.73 -15.08
C ASN A 128 -20.04 -5.57 -15.52
N LEU A 129 -20.70 -4.89 -14.56
CA LEU A 129 -21.49 -3.69 -14.85
C LEU A 129 -20.62 -2.56 -15.41
N LEU A 130 -19.39 -2.39 -14.90
CA LEU A 130 -18.43 -1.41 -15.42
C LEU A 130 -18.06 -1.70 -16.87
N LEU A 131 -17.71 -2.95 -17.19
CA LEU A 131 -17.39 -3.37 -18.56
C LEU A 131 -18.55 -3.10 -19.51
N LEU A 132 -19.76 -3.56 -19.17
CA LEU A 132 -20.96 -3.36 -19.97
C LEU A 132 -21.32 -1.87 -20.12
N ALA A 133 -21.15 -1.06 -19.06
CA ALA A 133 -21.37 0.38 -19.13
C ALA A 133 -20.39 1.06 -20.08
N GLY A 134 -19.11 0.65 -20.06
CA GLY A 134 -18.09 1.14 -20.99
C GLY A 134 -18.42 0.80 -22.44
N GLU A 135 -18.79 -0.45 -22.72
CA GLU A 135 -19.21 -0.91 -24.06
C GLU A 135 -20.42 -0.11 -24.57
N LYS A 136 -21.45 0.09 -23.74
CA LYS A 136 -22.62 0.88 -24.11
C LYS A 136 -22.30 2.37 -24.28
N ALA A 137 -21.37 2.91 -23.49
CA ALA A 137 -20.95 4.31 -23.58
C ALA A 137 -20.41 4.65 -24.98
N VAL A 138 -19.61 3.74 -25.58
CA VAL A 138 -19.10 3.90 -26.95
C VAL A 138 -20.24 4.24 -27.93
N GLY A 139 -21.38 3.55 -27.84
CA GLY A 139 -22.52 3.73 -28.75
C GLY A 139 -23.55 4.80 -28.34
N CYS A 140 -23.69 5.13 -27.05
CA CYS A 140 -24.85 5.89 -26.57
C CYS A 140 -24.77 7.41 -26.87
N GLY A 141 -23.58 8.01 -27.01
CA GLY A 141 -23.45 9.46 -27.16
C GLY A 141 -23.58 10.20 -25.82
N VAL A 142 -22.89 11.34 -25.72
CA VAL A 142 -22.51 11.96 -24.43
C VAL A 142 -23.72 12.28 -23.54
N THR A 143 -24.81 12.79 -24.09
CA THR A 143 -26.00 13.20 -23.32
C THR A 143 -26.78 12.03 -22.75
N ARG A 144 -26.56 10.80 -23.25
CA ARG A 144 -27.28 9.58 -22.82
C ARG A 144 -26.47 8.71 -21.87
N VAL A 145 -25.29 9.15 -21.42
CA VAL A 145 -24.46 8.37 -20.47
C VAL A 145 -25.20 8.13 -19.15
N SER A 146 -25.93 9.12 -18.64
CA SER A 146 -26.74 8.99 -17.43
C SER A 146 -27.91 8.01 -17.58
N GLU A 147 -28.27 7.62 -18.80
CA GLU A 147 -29.34 6.67 -19.11
C GLU A 147 -28.82 5.23 -19.22
N ILE A 148 -27.50 5.01 -19.19
CA ILE A 148 -26.92 3.66 -19.26
C ILE A 148 -27.39 2.86 -18.03
N GLU A 149 -28.09 1.76 -18.29
CA GLU A 149 -28.71 0.92 -17.26
C GLU A 149 -27.67 0.38 -16.27
N GLU A 150 -26.54 -0.13 -16.75
CA GLU A 150 -25.48 -0.72 -15.92
C GLU A 150 -24.77 0.30 -15.04
N TRP A 151 -24.60 1.52 -15.54
CA TRP A 151 -24.12 2.65 -14.75
C TRP A 151 -25.08 2.95 -13.60
N ASN A 152 -26.37 3.05 -13.89
CA ASN A 152 -27.40 3.30 -12.87
C ASN A 152 -27.47 2.15 -11.85
N MET A 153 -27.48 0.89 -12.29
CA MET A 153 -27.45 -0.28 -11.40
C MET A 153 -26.23 -0.27 -10.46
N LEU A 154 -25.06 0.06 -11.00
CA LEU A 154 -23.84 0.18 -10.20
C LEU A 154 -23.93 1.31 -9.18
N ARG A 155 -24.37 2.50 -9.61
CA ARG A 155 -24.51 3.68 -8.76
C ARG A 155 -25.48 3.41 -7.63
N ASP A 156 -26.66 2.89 -7.96
CA ASP A 156 -27.74 2.66 -7.01
C ASP A 156 -27.36 1.59 -5.99
N LEU A 157 -26.65 0.52 -6.39
CA LEU A 157 -26.11 -0.48 -5.47
C LEU A 157 -25.17 0.15 -4.42
N HIS A 158 -24.24 1.00 -4.87
CA HIS A 158 -23.27 1.63 -3.97
C HIS A 158 -23.91 2.67 -3.06
N ILE A 159 -24.80 3.52 -3.59
CA ILE A 159 -25.56 4.51 -2.79
C ILE A 159 -26.40 3.79 -1.74
N LYS A 160 -27.16 2.77 -2.15
CA LYS A 160 -27.95 1.96 -1.21
C LYS A 160 -27.09 1.36 -0.11
N THR A 161 -25.92 0.83 -0.46
CA THR A 161 -25.00 0.24 0.52
C THR A 161 -24.47 1.27 1.51
N VAL A 162 -24.08 2.46 1.03
CA VAL A 162 -23.67 3.58 1.88
C VAL A 162 -24.79 3.99 2.84
N ASP A 163 -26.01 4.15 2.33
CA ASP A 163 -27.18 4.53 3.14
C ASP A 163 -27.50 3.46 4.22
N GLU A 164 -27.50 2.17 3.86
CA GLU A 164 -27.76 1.06 4.78
C GLU A 164 -26.66 0.84 5.85
N LEU A 165 -25.44 1.33 5.57
CA LEU A 165 -24.35 1.38 6.53
C LEU A 165 -24.38 2.64 7.40
N GLY A 166 -25.23 3.63 7.09
CA GLY A 166 -25.32 4.90 7.81
C GLY A 166 -24.17 5.86 7.50
N LEU A 167 -23.48 5.67 6.36
CA LEU A 167 -22.34 6.46 5.95
C LEU A 167 -22.76 7.70 5.16
N PRO A 168 -21.97 8.79 5.18
CA PRO A 168 -22.25 9.94 4.33
C PRO A 168 -21.95 9.60 2.86
N ARG A 169 -22.85 10.00 1.96
CA ARG A 169 -22.70 9.81 0.50
C ARG A 169 -21.45 10.47 -0.10
N SER A 170 -20.86 11.44 0.60
CA SER A 170 -19.57 12.05 0.24
C SER A 170 -18.43 11.05 0.14
N VAL A 171 -18.51 9.88 0.80
CA VAL A 171 -17.53 8.79 0.68
C VAL A 171 -17.34 8.35 -0.77
N LEU A 172 -18.38 8.45 -1.60
CA LEU A 172 -18.37 7.99 -2.99
C LEU A 172 -18.53 9.08 -4.05
N HIS A 173 -19.01 10.27 -3.67
CA HIS A 173 -19.34 11.34 -4.60
C HIS A 173 -18.25 11.58 -5.65
N ALA A 174 -17.00 11.79 -5.20
CA ALA A 174 -15.87 12.04 -6.10
C ALA A 174 -15.62 10.89 -7.09
N LYS A 175 -15.77 9.63 -6.66
CA LYS A 175 -15.52 8.46 -7.51
C LYS A 175 -16.65 8.19 -8.49
N LEU A 176 -17.89 8.45 -8.09
CA LEU A 176 -19.04 8.37 -8.99
C LEU A 176 -18.97 9.47 -10.06
N ASP A 177 -18.62 10.70 -9.68
CA ASP A 177 -18.43 11.79 -10.64
C ASP A 177 -17.33 11.47 -11.65
N GLU A 178 -16.17 11.02 -11.16
CA GLU A 178 -15.02 10.67 -11.99
C GLU A 178 -15.36 9.53 -12.97
N LEU A 179 -16.11 8.52 -12.53
CA LEU A 179 -16.60 7.43 -13.38
C LEU A 179 -17.60 7.94 -14.44
N GLU A 180 -18.52 8.82 -14.07
CA GLU A 180 -19.45 9.42 -15.04
C GLU A 180 -18.70 10.25 -16.10
N GLN A 181 -17.68 11.02 -15.69
CA GLN A 181 -16.84 11.77 -16.62
C GLN A 181 -16.05 10.85 -17.55
N LEU A 182 -15.51 9.73 -17.03
CA LEU A 182 -14.84 8.73 -17.86
C LEU A 182 -15.78 8.16 -18.92
N LEU A 183 -17.00 7.77 -18.53
CA LEU A 183 -18.00 7.25 -19.47
C LEU A 183 -18.42 8.29 -20.51
N LYS A 184 -18.53 9.58 -20.14
CA LYS A 184 -18.75 10.69 -21.08
C LYS A 184 -17.58 10.85 -22.06
N GLY A 185 -16.34 10.72 -21.58
CA GLY A 185 -15.15 10.72 -22.43
C GLY A 185 -15.18 9.58 -23.45
N VAL A 186 -15.47 8.36 -23.02
CA VAL A 186 -15.63 7.18 -23.90
C VAL A 186 -16.75 7.41 -24.92
N ALA A 187 -17.89 7.95 -24.49
CA ALA A 187 -19.03 8.23 -25.36
C ALA A 187 -18.76 9.33 -26.39
N MET A 188 -17.89 10.29 -26.06
CA MET A 188 -17.46 11.37 -26.96
C MET A 188 -16.46 10.86 -27.99
N MET A 189 -15.45 10.09 -27.54
CA MET A 189 -14.37 9.60 -28.40
C MET A 189 -14.79 8.42 -29.27
N LYS A 190 -15.86 7.69 -28.90
CA LYS A 190 -16.30 6.47 -29.57
C LYS A 190 -15.25 5.36 -29.54
N GLU A 191 -14.43 5.35 -28.49
CA GLU A 191 -13.33 4.41 -28.32
C GLU A 191 -13.19 4.02 -26.84
N LEU A 192 -12.95 2.73 -26.60
CA LEU A 192 -12.61 2.18 -25.29
C LEU A 192 -11.35 1.30 -25.44
N THR A 193 -10.19 1.90 -25.17
CA THR A 193 -8.90 1.19 -25.20
C THR A 193 -8.74 0.27 -24.00
N LEU A 194 -7.85 -0.74 -24.08
CA LEU A 194 -7.56 -1.62 -22.93
C LEU A 194 -7.08 -0.82 -21.70
N ARG A 195 -6.29 0.24 -21.91
CA ARG A 195 -5.87 1.15 -20.84
C ARG A 195 -7.07 1.84 -20.17
N SER A 196 -8.00 2.34 -20.97
CA SER A 196 -9.23 2.95 -20.46
C SER A 196 -10.13 1.93 -19.77
N THR A 197 -10.17 0.69 -20.26
CA THR A 197 -10.88 -0.43 -19.64
C THR A 197 -10.33 -0.76 -18.27
N ASP A 198 -9.01 -0.87 -18.10
CA ASP A 198 -8.38 -1.14 -16.81
C ASP A 198 -8.71 -0.03 -15.79
N TYR A 199 -8.62 1.23 -16.20
CA TYR A 199 -9.03 2.35 -15.36
C TYR A 199 -10.52 2.31 -15.04
N LEU A 200 -11.38 1.99 -16.01
CA LEU A 200 -12.83 1.88 -15.83
C LEU A 200 -13.20 0.80 -14.80
N VAL A 201 -12.62 -0.39 -14.89
CA VAL A 201 -12.95 -1.48 -13.96
C VAL A 201 -12.35 -1.27 -12.57
N SER A 202 -11.27 -0.46 -12.46
CA SER A 202 -10.65 -0.13 -11.18
C SER A 202 -11.60 0.53 -10.19
N PHE A 203 -12.61 1.25 -10.68
CA PHE A 203 -13.62 1.91 -9.85
C PHE A 203 -14.34 0.92 -8.93
N GLY A 204 -14.54 -0.33 -9.36
CA GLY A 204 -15.24 -1.35 -8.56
C GLY A 204 -14.56 -1.62 -7.21
N GLU A 205 -13.25 -1.87 -7.21
CA GLU A 205 -12.47 -2.10 -5.98
C GLU A 205 -12.15 -0.80 -5.24
N CYS A 206 -11.92 0.29 -5.98
CA CYS A 206 -11.74 1.61 -5.39
C CYS A 206 -12.94 2.00 -4.51
N MET A 207 -14.17 1.78 -4.99
CA MET A 207 -15.38 2.10 -4.24
C MET A 207 -15.65 1.10 -3.12
N SER A 208 -15.46 -0.20 -3.35
CA SER A 208 -15.72 -1.22 -2.31
C SER A 208 -14.83 -1.03 -1.09
N THR A 209 -13.54 -0.77 -1.29
CA THR A 209 -12.57 -0.54 -0.21
C THR A 209 -12.83 0.77 0.53
N ARG A 210 -13.24 1.83 -0.16
CA ARG A 210 -13.58 3.13 0.45
C ARG A 210 -14.81 3.03 1.36
N VAL A 211 -15.87 2.38 0.88
CA VAL A 211 -17.09 2.14 1.68
C VAL A 211 -16.75 1.29 2.91
N PHE A 212 -15.99 0.21 2.72
CA PHE A 212 -15.68 -0.70 3.82
C PHE A 212 -14.77 -0.06 4.88
N ALA A 213 -13.74 0.67 4.47
CA ALA A 213 -12.87 1.40 5.40
C ALA A 213 -13.64 2.47 6.17
N ALA A 214 -14.52 3.22 5.50
CA ALA A 214 -15.36 4.22 6.16
C ALA A 214 -16.31 3.57 7.18
N TYR A 215 -16.90 2.43 6.83
CA TYR A 215 -17.76 1.67 7.73
C TYR A 215 -17.02 1.17 8.98
N LEU A 216 -15.82 0.58 8.81
CA LEU A 216 -15.00 0.15 9.94
C LEU A 216 -14.72 1.31 10.90
N ASN A 217 -14.33 2.47 10.38
CA ASN A 217 -14.08 3.65 11.20
C ASN A 217 -15.35 4.13 11.93
N GLN A 218 -16.52 4.09 11.28
CA GLN A 218 -17.79 4.46 11.89
C GLN A 218 -18.13 3.59 13.10
N ILE A 219 -17.78 2.30 13.07
CA ILE A 219 -17.99 1.37 14.19
C ILE A 219 -16.81 1.32 15.18
N GLY A 220 -15.85 2.23 15.07
CA GLY A 220 -14.71 2.36 15.99
C GLY A 220 -13.49 1.48 15.67
N VAL A 221 -13.49 0.77 14.54
CA VAL A 221 -12.34 -0.02 14.08
C VAL A 221 -11.48 0.85 13.15
N LYS A 222 -10.30 1.26 13.62
CA LYS A 222 -9.40 2.11 12.84
C LYS A 222 -8.95 1.40 11.56
N ALA A 223 -9.32 1.96 10.42
CA ALA A 223 -8.99 1.39 9.11
C ALA A 223 -8.59 2.49 8.12
N ARG A 224 -7.70 2.16 7.18
CA ARG A 224 -7.27 3.07 6.12
C ARG A 224 -7.44 2.39 4.76
N GLN A 225 -8.13 3.07 3.85
CA GLN A 225 -8.22 2.62 2.46
C GLN A 225 -6.88 2.83 1.73
N CYS A 226 -6.47 1.83 0.95
CA CYS A 226 -5.24 1.83 0.18
C CYS A 226 -5.52 1.36 -1.25
N ASP A 227 -5.21 2.20 -2.24
CA ASP A 227 -5.22 1.76 -3.63
C ASP A 227 -3.90 1.03 -3.93
N ALA A 228 -3.97 -0.19 -4.48
CA ALA A 228 -2.81 -1.05 -4.74
C ALA A 228 -1.76 -0.33 -5.61
N PHE A 229 -2.23 0.39 -6.64
CA PHE A 229 -1.40 1.18 -7.55
C PHE A 229 -0.67 2.37 -6.88
N ASP A 230 -1.05 2.77 -5.67
CA ASP A 230 -0.39 3.84 -4.91
C ASP A 230 0.51 3.32 -3.78
N ILE A 231 0.41 2.03 -3.44
CA ILE A 231 1.20 1.43 -2.34
C ILE A 231 2.35 0.54 -2.81
N GLY A 232 2.63 0.51 -4.11
CA GLY A 232 3.79 -0.19 -4.65
C GLY A 232 3.49 -1.46 -5.41
N PHE A 233 2.23 -1.73 -5.79
CA PHE A 233 1.97 -2.75 -6.82
C PHE A 233 2.43 -2.25 -8.19
N ILE A 234 3.58 -2.74 -8.62
CA ILE A 234 4.24 -2.36 -9.87
C ILE A 234 4.08 -3.52 -10.86
N THR A 235 3.59 -3.21 -12.05
CA THR A 235 3.22 -4.21 -13.04
C THR A 235 3.83 -3.92 -14.42
N THR A 236 3.74 -4.89 -15.33
CA THR A 236 3.90 -4.61 -16.76
C THR A 236 2.77 -3.71 -17.27
N ASP A 237 2.92 -3.17 -18.47
CA ASP A 237 1.91 -2.30 -19.10
C ASP A 237 0.93 -3.09 -20.00
N ASP A 238 0.85 -4.41 -19.81
CA ASP A 238 -0.05 -5.31 -20.55
C ASP A 238 -1.47 -5.22 -19.99
N PHE A 239 -2.17 -4.14 -20.31
CA PHE A 239 -3.51 -3.85 -19.80
C PHE A 239 -4.49 -5.03 -19.98
N GLY A 240 -5.27 -5.31 -18.94
CA GLY A 240 -6.20 -6.44 -18.85
C GLY A 240 -5.60 -7.72 -18.25
N ASN A 241 -4.27 -7.89 -18.29
CA ASN A 241 -3.59 -9.08 -17.77
C ASN A 241 -2.12 -8.77 -17.40
N ALA A 242 -1.91 -7.69 -16.65
CA ALA A 242 -0.59 -7.22 -16.32
C ALA A 242 0.10 -8.15 -15.31
N GLU A 243 1.41 -8.37 -15.49
CA GLU A 243 2.21 -9.20 -14.60
C GLU A 243 2.79 -8.35 -13.47
N ILE A 244 2.84 -8.90 -12.25
CA ILE A 244 3.47 -8.25 -11.10
C ILE A 244 4.99 -8.32 -11.26
N LEU A 245 5.65 -7.18 -11.15
CA LEU A 245 7.11 -7.10 -11.21
C LEU A 245 7.74 -7.30 -9.83
N GLU A 246 8.94 -7.86 -9.80
CA GLU A 246 9.73 -8.12 -8.57
C GLU A 246 9.91 -6.87 -7.68
N ALA A 247 9.94 -5.68 -8.27
CA ALA A 247 10.01 -4.43 -7.52
C ALA A 247 8.80 -4.20 -6.58
N THR A 248 7.68 -4.89 -6.80
CA THR A 248 6.48 -4.81 -5.98
C THR A 248 6.72 -5.26 -4.54
N TYR A 249 7.41 -6.38 -4.37
CA TYR A 249 7.61 -7.04 -3.09
C TYR A 249 8.20 -6.09 -2.02
N PRO A 250 9.41 -5.51 -2.22
CA PRO A 250 9.97 -4.58 -1.24
C PRO A 250 9.21 -3.25 -1.17
N ALA A 251 8.54 -2.81 -2.24
CA ALA A 251 7.81 -1.54 -2.26
C ALA A 251 6.55 -1.60 -1.39
N VAL A 252 5.75 -2.67 -1.54
CA VAL A 252 4.54 -2.92 -0.76
C VAL A 252 4.89 -3.14 0.71
N ALA A 253 5.91 -3.97 0.99
CA ALA A 253 6.38 -4.21 2.35
C ALA A 253 6.78 -2.92 3.04
N LYS A 254 7.64 -2.12 2.40
CA LYS A 254 8.08 -0.83 2.94
C LYS A 254 6.91 0.12 3.21
N ARG A 255 5.94 0.18 2.30
CA ARG A 255 4.78 1.07 2.44
C ARG A 255 3.86 0.65 3.59
N LEU A 256 3.45 -0.62 3.62
CA LEU A 256 2.52 -1.13 4.62
C LEU A 256 3.12 -1.11 6.03
N HIS A 257 4.35 -1.61 6.20
CA HIS A 257 5.03 -1.59 7.50
C HIS A 257 5.35 -0.17 7.96
N GLY A 258 5.83 0.69 7.05
CA GLY A 258 6.14 2.08 7.39
C GLY A 258 4.91 2.88 7.82
N ASP A 259 3.77 2.65 7.18
CA ASP A 259 2.51 3.27 7.56
C ASP A 259 1.96 2.71 8.87
N TRP A 260 2.10 1.40 9.09
CA TRP A 260 1.68 0.73 10.31
C TRP A 260 2.46 1.18 11.54
N ILE A 261 3.78 1.27 11.45
CA ILE A 261 4.65 1.76 12.54
C ILE A 261 4.30 3.21 12.91
N ARG A 262 3.94 4.03 11.92
CA ARG A 262 3.59 5.44 12.14
C ARG A 262 2.21 5.62 12.76
N ASP A 263 1.22 4.87 12.28
CA ASP A 263 -0.17 4.95 12.71
C ASP A 263 -0.84 3.57 12.51
N PRO A 264 -0.92 2.73 13.56
CA PRO A 264 -1.37 1.35 13.44
C PRO A 264 -2.88 1.30 13.20
N VAL A 265 -3.24 1.13 11.92
CA VAL A 265 -4.61 1.07 11.42
C VAL A 265 -4.72 -0.03 10.37
N ILE A 266 -5.85 -0.73 10.34
CA ILE A 266 -6.08 -1.86 9.42
C ILE A 266 -6.05 -1.37 7.96
N PRO A 267 -5.11 -1.82 7.11
CA PRO A 267 -5.10 -1.44 5.71
C PRO A 267 -6.19 -2.18 4.94
N ILE A 268 -7.04 -1.45 4.22
CA ILE A 268 -8.09 -1.97 3.34
C ILE A 268 -7.65 -1.73 1.89
N VAL A 269 -7.01 -2.73 1.31
CA VAL A 269 -6.31 -2.67 0.03
C VAL A 269 -7.23 -3.13 -1.11
N THR A 270 -7.22 -2.42 -2.23
CA THR A 270 -7.86 -2.90 -3.46
C THR A 270 -7.20 -4.19 -3.93
N GLY A 271 -7.99 -5.23 -4.25
CA GLY A 271 -7.49 -6.37 -5.03
C GLY A 271 -7.13 -5.95 -6.47
N PHE A 272 -6.76 -6.92 -7.33
CA PHE A 272 -6.78 -6.92 -8.80
C PHE A 272 -6.10 -5.77 -9.57
N LEU A 273 -5.62 -4.73 -8.90
CA LEU A 273 -5.07 -3.51 -9.49
C LEU A 273 -3.57 -3.42 -9.24
N GLY A 274 -2.90 -2.70 -10.15
CA GLY A 274 -1.51 -2.33 -10.05
C GLY A 274 -1.20 -1.08 -10.88
N LYS A 275 0.08 -0.72 -10.95
CA LYS A 275 0.58 0.43 -11.68
C LYS A 275 1.63 0.03 -12.70
N GLY A 276 1.33 0.28 -13.97
CA GLY A 276 2.23 -0.03 -15.07
C GLY A 276 3.55 0.70 -14.93
N TRP A 277 4.65 -0.03 -15.03
CA TRP A 277 6.01 0.47 -14.78
C TRP A 277 6.41 1.62 -15.70
N LYS A 278 6.05 1.54 -17.00
CA LYS A 278 6.44 2.57 -17.98
C LYS A 278 5.40 3.68 -18.07
N SER A 279 4.12 3.33 -18.09
CA SER A 279 3.04 4.30 -18.32
C SER A 279 2.62 5.04 -17.06
N GLY A 280 2.86 4.46 -15.87
CA GLY A 280 2.31 4.92 -14.61
C GLY A 280 0.77 4.82 -14.53
N ALA A 281 0.12 4.17 -15.49
CA ALA A 281 -1.32 4.00 -15.53
C ALA A 281 -1.79 2.88 -14.61
N VAL A 282 -3.07 2.92 -14.24
CA VAL A 282 -3.73 1.80 -13.56
C VAL A 282 -3.78 0.61 -14.51
N THR A 283 -3.39 -0.55 -14.01
CA THR A 283 -3.46 -1.83 -14.72
C THR A 283 -4.26 -2.83 -13.91
N THR A 284 -4.78 -3.84 -14.58
CA THR A 284 -5.44 -4.97 -13.93
C THR A 284 -4.64 -6.26 -14.06
N LEU A 285 -4.73 -7.11 -13.03
CA LEU A 285 -3.96 -8.36 -12.90
C LEU A 285 -4.63 -9.58 -13.56
N GLY A 286 -5.68 -9.35 -14.38
CA GLY A 286 -6.44 -10.42 -14.99
C GLY A 286 -7.26 -11.28 -14.02
N ARG A 287 -7.63 -12.49 -14.46
CA ARG A 287 -8.53 -13.38 -13.71
C ARG A 287 -7.88 -13.83 -12.40
N GLY A 288 -8.62 -13.72 -11.30
CA GLY A 288 -8.10 -14.07 -9.97
C GLY A 288 -7.20 -12.99 -9.36
N GLY A 289 -7.14 -11.80 -9.96
CA GLY A 289 -6.23 -10.74 -9.55
C GLY A 289 -6.32 -10.35 -8.08
N SER A 290 -7.50 -10.33 -7.45
CA SER A 290 -7.58 -10.03 -6.01
C SER A 290 -6.97 -11.11 -5.11
N ASP A 291 -6.97 -12.39 -5.56
CA ASP A 291 -6.27 -13.48 -4.84
C ASP A 291 -4.76 -13.38 -5.05
N LEU A 292 -4.33 -12.98 -6.26
CA LEU A 292 -2.93 -12.67 -6.54
C LEU A 292 -2.43 -11.51 -5.66
N THR A 293 -3.18 -10.40 -5.57
CA THR A 293 -2.87 -9.28 -4.66
C THR A 293 -2.66 -9.75 -3.23
N ALA A 294 -3.56 -10.59 -2.70
CA ALA A 294 -3.46 -11.10 -1.33
C ALA A 294 -2.22 -11.98 -1.14
N THR A 295 -1.91 -12.82 -2.12
CA THR A 295 -0.73 -13.68 -2.10
C THR A 295 0.55 -12.85 -2.15
N THR A 296 0.63 -11.85 -3.04
CA THR A 296 1.77 -10.93 -3.15
C THR A 296 2.03 -10.17 -1.85
N ILE A 297 0.99 -9.69 -1.17
CA ILE A 297 1.15 -9.06 0.15
C ILE A 297 1.68 -10.10 1.15
N GLY A 298 1.07 -11.29 1.18
CA GLY A 298 1.41 -12.34 2.15
C GLY A 298 2.85 -12.87 2.08
N VAL A 299 3.50 -12.76 0.91
CA VAL A 299 4.91 -13.20 0.73
C VAL A 299 5.90 -12.31 1.48
N GLU A 300 5.62 -11.02 1.68
CA GLU A 300 6.61 -10.03 2.17
C GLU A 300 6.24 -9.36 3.51
N GLY A 301 5.40 -9.98 4.34
CA GLY A 301 5.26 -9.55 5.74
C GLY A 301 6.40 -10.01 6.64
N CYS A 302 7.64 -10.04 6.13
CA CYS A 302 8.85 -10.49 6.82
C CYS A 302 9.88 -9.36 6.90
#